data_AF-A0A6A3QKJ6-F1
#
_entry.id   AF-A0A6A3QKJ6-F1
#
_cell.length_a   1.000
_cell.length_b   1.000
_cell.length_c   1.000
_cell.angle_alpha   90.00
_cell.angle_beta   90.00
_cell.angle_gamma   90.00
#
_symmetry.space_group_name_H-M   'P 1'
#
loop_
_entity.id
_entity.type
_entity.pdbx_description
1 polymer ?
#
loop_
_entity_poly.entity_id
_entity_poly.type
_entity_poly.pdbx_seq_one_letter_code
_entity_poly.pdbx_strand_id
1 'polypeptide(L)'
;MSPGSVCQLPRRGVKFPSAEEEDTRTTPRPSHLRPVVSVTTAAMMHSNARARSDLVCATRRASLARSMMKLGITLPPDNYPLSQPGEAGPEFLLDTPLRKALSEYPRRSGASLQTFVEMVRGQTANDYRPNKNLVPAVLNKVCKGYERLEELQQIVHGGVQVRLSKTPPQQVKRPPNHGSARDRLNVLHKNIRKEQDAGRCLVLDRDLLEQWPEIIISPFGVVDKGGEDASVTGRTIHDLSYPEGTSINDCTDQDSIIKPDYTYCEAVATEILKSKRAHPNARVCVMAGDVASAFRNISIHSNSVYLFAGHIEEDDIIVIELAAPFGWTGSPGFYEIAGGAVAYVHGSHTTDEFPDGMFNYHWVDDHINVAADAGTACDDATGRYGTPWWRSWVPTPLVLRSSPTGTHDNAYWSSCSILRRKRYLRQWRRYSRLGELWRSLSQLRRSQGRPIVR
;
A
#
# COMPACT_ATOMS: atom_id res chain seq x y z
N MET A 1 -30.84 -48.45 -37.70
CA MET A 1 -29.55 -47.87 -38.13
C MET A 1 -29.28 -46.63 -37.29
N SER A 2 -28.19 -46.70 -36.53
CA SER A 2 -27.42 -45.70 -35.77
C SER A 2 -27.97 -44.28 -35.51
N PRO A 3 -28.04 -43.86 -34.24
CA PRO A 3 -27.87 -42.46 -33.84
C PRO A 3 -26.36 -42.11 -33.88
N GLY A 4 -26.04 -41.02 -34.57
CA GLY A 4 -24.68 -40.56 -34.84
C GLY A 4 -23.97 -39.92 -33.65
N SER A 5 -22.71 -40.32 -33.49
CA SER A 5 -21.52 -39.50 -33.27
C SER A 5 -21.59 -38.31 -32.28
N VAL A 6 -21.36 -38.61 -31.01
CA VAL A 6 -20.80 -37.63 -30.05
C VAL A 6 -19.30 -37.50 -30.33
N CYS A 7 -18.90 -36.36 -30.90
CA CYS A 7 -17.49 -36.00 -31.05
C CYS A 7 -16.84 -35.86 -29.66
N GLN A 8 -15.91 -36.78 -29.35
CA GLN A 8 -15.02 -36.71 -28.21
C GLN A 8 -14.07 -35.51 -28.36
N LEU A 9 -14.05 -34.62 -27.37
CA LEU A 9 -13.05 -33.56 -27.27
C LEU A 9 -11.65 -34.17 -27.10
N PRO A 10 -10.62 -33.70 -27.83
CA PRO A 10 -9.28 -34.27 -27.76
C PRO A 10 -8.64 -33.93 -26.41
N ARG A 11 -8.22 -34.97 -25.67
CA ARG A 11 -7.26 -34.86 -24.58
C ARG A 11 -5.92 -34.41 -25.16
N ARG A 12 -5.68 -33.09 -25.23
CA ARG A 12 -4.33 -32.56 -25.47
C ARG A 12 -3.52 -32.74 -24.19
N GLY A 13 -2.72 -33.80 -24.17
CA GLY A 13 -1.58 -33.91 -23.25
C GLY A 13 -0.63 -32.75 -23.53
N VAL A 14 -0.51 -31.85 -22.55
CA VAL A 14 0.56 -30.86 -22.53
C VAL A 14 1.84 -31.62 -22.20
N LYS A 15 2.70 -31.84 -23.20
CA LYS A 15 4.09 -32.23 -22.95
C LYS A 15 4.79 -31.00 -22.37
N PHE A 16 5.20 -31.09 -21.11
CA PHE A 16 6.11 -30.12 -20.51
C PHE A 16 7.55 -30.45 -20.93
N PRO A 17 8.43 -29.44 -21.08
CA PRO A 17 9.84 -29.67 -21.35
C PRO A 17 10.45 -30.58 -20.28
N SER A 18 11.33 -31.49 -20.70
CA SER A 18 12.16 -32.29 -19.80
C SER A 18 13.07 -31.40 -18.96
N ALA A 19 13.43 -31.87 -17.76
CA ALA A 19 14.12 -31.16 -16.69
C ALA A 19 15.56 -30.67 -16.97
N GLU A 20 15.88 -30.27 -18.21
CA GLU A 20 17.22 -29.82 -18.63
C GLU A 20 17.22 -28.47 -19.36
N GLU A 21 16.12 -27.70 -19.38
CA GLU A 21 16.18 -26.27 -19.68
C GLU A 21 16.18 -25.47 -18.38
N GLU A 22 17.39 -25.17 -17.91
CA GLU A 22 17.65 -24.21 -16.84
C GLU A 22 17.21 -22.80 -17.31
N ASP A 23 15.96 -22.43 -17.05
CA ASP A 23 15.51 -21.04 -17.21
C ASP A 23 16.17 -20.19 -16.11
N THR A 24 17.26 -19.55 -16.51
CA THR A 24 18.21 -18.80 -15.68
C THR A 24 17.67 -17.47 -15.14
N ARG A 25 16.37 -17.21 -15.18
CA ARG A 25 15.77 -16.03 -14.52
C ARG A 25 15.59 -16.28 -13.02
N THR A 26 16.73 -16.43 -12.36
CA THR A 26 16.84 -16.13 -10.93
C THR A 26 16.61 -14.63 -10.75
N THR A 27 15.84 -14.25 -9.72
CA THR A 27 15.84 -12.88 -9.23
C THR A 27 17.29 -12.39 -9.11
N PRO A 28 17.62 -11.15 -9.54
CA PRO A 28 18.99 -10.67 -9.51
C PRO A 28 19.58 -10.89 -8.12
N ARG A 29 20.62 -11.73 -8.03
CA ARG A 29 21.28 -12.00 -6.75
C ARG A 29 21.81 -10.67 -6.20
N PRO A 30 21.64 -10.38 -4.91
CA PRO A 30 22.18 -9.17 -4.34
C PRO A 30 23.69 -9.10 -4.57
N SER A 31 24.16 -8.00 -5.14
CA SER A 31 25.60 -7.79 -5.39
C SER A 31 26.40 -7.59 -4.09
N HIS A 32 25.71 -7.39 -2.97
CA HIS A 32 26.29 -7.15 -1.66
C HIS A 32 25.60 -8.01 -0.59
N LEU A 33 26.31 -9.02 -0.10
CA LEU A 33 25.89 -9.87 1.00
C LEU A 33 26.39 -9.33 2.35
N ARG A 34 25.60 -9.53 3.40
CA ARG A 34 25.97 -9.14 4.77
C ARG A 34 25.43 -10.11 5.81
N PRO A 35 26.15 -10.39 6.91
CA PRO A 35 25.61 -11.22 7.98
C PRO A 35 24.34 -10.64 8.58
N VAL A 36 23.40 -11.51 8.99
CA VAL A 36 22.25 -11.09 9.80
C VAL A 36 22.75 -10.53 11.14
N VAL A 37 22.09 -9.47 11.63
CA VAL A 37 22.42 -8.89 12.94
C VAL A 37 21.88 -9.77 14.07
N SER A 38 22.43 -9.69 15.29
CA SER A 38 21.86 -10.44 16.41
C SER A 38 20.44 -9.97 16.77
N VAL A 39 19.65 -10.82 17.44
CA VAL A 39 18.27 -10.50 17.87
C VAL A 39 18.26 -9.25 18.75
N THR A 40 19.23 -9.15 19.67
CA THR A 40 19.42 -7.98 20.53
C THR A 40 19.66 -6.71 19.72
N THR A 41 20.50 -6.79 18.69
CA THR A 41 20.78 -5.65 17.80
C THR A 41 19.53 -5.26 17.03
N ALA A 42 18.80 -6.21 16.44
CA ALA A 42 17.56 -5.94 15.73
C ALA A 42 16.51 -5.29 16.64
N ALA A 43 16.34 -5.79 17.87
CA ALA A 43 15.42 -5.22 18.86
C ALA A 43 15.80 -3.77 19.22
N MET A 44 17.09 -3.49 19.41
CA MET A 44 17.60 -2.14 19.66
C MET A 44 17.33 -1.22 18.47
N MET A 45 17.56 -1.68 17.24
CA MET A 45 17.30 -0.87 16.04
C MET A 45 15.80 -0.55 15.90
N HIS A 46 14.90 -1.50 16.19
CA HIS A 46 13.45 -1.25 16.23
C HIS A 46 13.06 -0.25 17.32
N SER A 47 13.70 -0.34 18.50
CA SER A 47 13.48 0.62 19.58
C SER A 47 13.92 2.04 19.16
N ASN A 48 15.09 2.17 18.55
CA ASN A 48 15.60 3.43 18.03
C ASN A 48 14.68 4.02 16.95
N ALA A 49 14.13 3.18 16.07
CA ALA A 49 13.18 3.62 15.05
C ALA A 49 11.87 4.13 15.65
N ARG A 50 11.36 3.47 16.71
CA ARG A 50 10.19 3.95 17.47
C ARG A 50 10.47 5.30 18.11
N ALA A 51 11.53 5.39 18.91
CA ALA A 51 11.94 6.62 19.58
C ALA A 51 12.15 7.79 18.60
N ARG A 52 12.80 7.54 17.46
CA ARG A 52 12.97 8.55 16.40
C ARG A 52 11.63 9.03 15.88
N SER A 53 10.71 8.13 15.59
CA SER A 53 9.40 8.53 15.06
C SER A 53 8.53 9.25 16.09
N ASP A 54 8.66 8.92 17.38
CA ASP A 54 7.95 9.64 18.44
C ASP A 54 8.51 11.06 18.58
N LEU A 55 9.85 11.20 18.53
CA LEU A 55 10.53 12.50 18.50
C LEU A 55 10.14 13.33 17.27
N VAL A 56 10.05 12.72 16.09
CA VAL A 56 9.57 13.36 14.87
C VAL A 56 8.14 13.87 15.06
N CYS A 57 7.26 13.05 15.63
CA CYS A 57 5.87 13.43 15.87
C CYS A 57 5.78 14.64 16.81
N ALA A 58 6.50 14.59 17.94
CA ALA A 58 6.56 15.68 18.90
C ALA A 58 7.14 16.97 18.29
N THR A 59 8.24 16.86 17.53
CA THR A 59 8.89 18.01 16.87
C THR A 59 8.00 18.66 15.82
N ARG A 60 7.32 17.83 15.01
CA ARG A 60 6.34 18.30 14.01
C ARG A 60 5.20 19.04 14.70
N ARG A 61 4.62 18.47 15.75
CA ARG A 61 3.53 19.07 16.53
C ARG A 61 3.93 20.40 17.16
N ALA A 62 5.12 20.48 17.75
CA ALA A 62 5.65 21.73 18.31
C ALA A 62 5.89 22.80 17.23
N SER A 63 6.37 22.40 16.05
CA SER A 63 6.61 23.32 14.93
C SER A 63 5.30 23.83 14.31
N LEU A 64 4.30 22.96 14.19
CA LEU A 64 2.94 23.31 13.79
C LEU A 64 2.33 24.32 14.79
N ALA A 65 2.40 24.04 16.09
CA ALA A 65 1.89 24.94 17.13
C ALA A 65 2.55 26.33 17.08
N ARG A 66 3.89 26.39 16.93
CA ARG A 66 4.61 27.67 16.77
C ARG A 66 4.15 28.42 15.52
N SER A 67 3.94 27.72 14.41
CA SER A 67 3.50 28.34 13.15
C SER A 67 2.08 28.88 13.26
N MET A 68 1.17 28.13 13.88
CA MET A 68 -0.21 28.55 14.16
C MET A 68 -0.26 29.74 15.12
N MET A 69 0.56 29.74 16.17
CA MET A 69 0.61 30.82 17.15
C MET A 69 1.00 32.17 16.54
N LYS A 70 1.87 32.19 15.53
CA LYS A 70 2.21 33.42 14.78
C LYS A 70 1.01 34.09 14.11
N LEU A 71 -0.05 33.32 13.85
CA LEU A 71 -1.30 33.79 13.26
C LEU A 71 -2.43 33.89 14.30
N GLY A 72 -2.12 33.75 15.60
CA GLY A 72 -3.11 33.75 16.67
C GLY A 72 -4.05 32.54 16.64
N ILE A 73 -3.58 31.39 16.15
CA ILE A 73 -4.32 30.13 16.13
C ILE A 73 -3.74 29.21 17.20
N THR A 74 -4.60 28.65 18.04
CA THR A 74 -4.21 27.67 19.06
C THR A 74 -4.35 26.26 18.49
N LEU A 75 -3.26 25.48 18.48
CA LEU A 75 -3.33 24.07 18.12
C LEU A 75 -4.04 23.29 19.25
N PRO A 76 -5.14 22.57 18.96
CA PRO A 76 -5.87 21.83 19.99
C PRO A 76 -5.06 20.65 20.53
N PRO A 77 -5.30 20.22 21.78
CA PRO A 77 -4.67 19.06 22.38
C PRO A 77 -4.99 17.75 21.63
N ASP A 78 -4.13 16.74 21.80
CA ASP A 78 -4.23 15.43 21.14
C ASP A 78 -5.05 14.45 22.00
N ASN A 79 -6.27 14.84 22.35
CA ASN A 79 -7.14 14.08 23.26
C ASN A 79 -8.61 14.07 22.81
N TYR A 80 -8.87 14.41 21.54
CA TYR A 80 -10.22 14.36 21.01
C TYR A 80 -10.69 12.89 20.91
N PRO A 81 -11.91 12.57 21.36
CA PRO A 81 -12.40 11.19 21.37
C PRO A 81 -12.49 10.61 19.95
N LEU A 82 -12.09 9.35 19.80
CA LEU A 82 -12.18 8.62 18.53
C LEU A 82 -13.62 8.24 18.18
N SER A 83 -14.45 8.05 19.19
CA SER A 83 -15.88 7.72 19.05
C SER A 83 -16.68 8.14 20.27
N GLN A 84 -18.00 8.22 20.10
CA GLN A 84 -18.96 8.39 21.17
C GLN A 84 -20.01 7.25 21.17
N PRO A 85 -20.72 7.00 22.28
CA PRO A 85 -21.83 6.05 22.29
C PRO A 85 -22.94 6.51 21.33
N GLY A 86 -23.37 5.62 20.42
CA GLY A 86 -24.51 5.82 19.53
C GLY A 86 -25.54 4.69 19.66
N GLU A 87 -26.74 4.89 19.12
CA GLU A 87 -27.87 3.94 19.27
C GLU A 87 -27.59 2.56 18.67
N ALA A 88 -26.88 2.51 17.54
CA ALA A 88 -26.54 1.27 16.82
C ALA A 88 -25.11 0.77 17.12
N GLY A 89 -24.42 1.35 18.10
CA GLY A 89 -23.00 1.11 18.37
C GLY A 89 -22.17 2.40 18.40
N PRO A 90 -20.83 2.31 18.43
CA PRO A 90 -19.98 3.49 18.48
C PRO A 90 -20.11 4.34 17.21
N GLU A 91 -20.34 5.63 17.40
CA GLU A 91 -20.28 6.66 16.36
C GLU A 91 -18.87 7.24 16.33
N PHE A 92 -18.16 7.07 15.21
CA PHE A 92 -16.78 7.49 15.04
C PHE A 92 -16.72 8.97 14.67
N LEU A 93 -15.78 9.70 15.28
CA LEU A 93 -15.70 11.15 15.18
C LEU A 93 -14.44 11.59 14.44
N LEU A 94 -14.60 12.52 13.50
CA LEU A 94 -13.49 13.26 12.92
C LEU A 94 -12.97 14.32 13.91
N ASP A 95 -11.68 14.62 13.88
CA ASP A 95 -11.09 15.60 14.80
C ASP A 95 -11.51 17.02 14.45
N THR A 96 -12.66 17.43 14.96
CA THR A 96 -13.28 18.72 14.64
C THR A 96 -12.44 19.91 15.13
N PRO A 97 -11.90 19.92 16.36
CA PRO A 97 -10.99 20.99 16.79
C PRO A 97 -9.76 21.10 15.90
N LEU A 98 -9.12 19.97 15.55
CA LEU A 98 -7.93 19.98 14.70
C LEU A 98 -8.27 20.45 13.30
N ARG A 99 -9.38 19.98 12.72
CA ARG A 99 -9.92 20.44 11.43
C ARG A 99 -10.08 21.96 11.41
N LYS A 100 -10.75 22.54 12.41
CA LYS A 100 -10.97 23.99 12.50
C LYS A 100 -9.65 24.76 12.58
N ALA A 101 -8.74 24.32 13.43
CA ALA A 101 -7.43 24.98 13.57
C ALA A 101 -6.58 24.88 12.29
N LEU A 102 -6.57 23.71 11.64
CA LEU A 102 -5.88 23.49 10.37
C LEU A 102 -6.49 24.29 9.23
N SER A 103 -7.82 24.46 9.20
CA SER A 103 -8.51 25.23 8.15
C SER A 103 -8.36 26.74 8.34
N GLU A 104 -8.25 27.19 9.59
CA GLU A 104 -8.04 28.60 9.89
C GLU A 104 -6.66 29.11 9.46
N TYR A 105 -5.64 28.24 9.48
CA TYR A 105 -4.28 28.60 9.10
C TYR A 105 -4.17 29.13 7.66
N PRO A 106 -4.59 28.40 6.61
CA PRO A 106 -4.53 28.89 5.24
C PRO A 106 -5.44 30.10 5.02
N ARG A 107 -6.59 30.20 5.70
CA ARG A 107 -7.45 31.41 5.64
C ARG A 107 -6.71 32.67 6.09
N ARG A 108 -5.99 32.60 7.23
CA ARG A 108 -5.25 33.76 7.76
C ARG A 108 -3.96 34.06 7.02
N SER A 109 -3.28 33.04 6.52
CA SER A 109 -1.97 33.19 5.89
C SER A 109 -2.03 33.44 4.38
N GLY A 110 -3.14 33.09 3.72
CA GLY A 110 -3.20 33.05 2.26
C GLY A 110 -2.27 31.99 1.64
N ALA A 111 -1.82 31.00 2.43
CA ALA A 111 -0.85 30.02 1.96
C ALA A 111 -1.39 29.19 0.78
N SER A 112 -0.50 28.88 -0.18
CA SER A 112 -0.79 27.84 -1.18
C SER A 112 -0.97 26.48 -0.51
N LEU A 113 -1.69 25.56 -1.16
CA LEU A 113 -1.85 24.20 -0.65
C LEU A 113 -0.50 23.51 -0.43
N GLN A 114 0.44 23.70 -1.36
CA GLN A 114 1.78 23.14 -1.25
C GLN A 114 2.49 23.63 0.02
N THR A 115 2.55 24.95 0.23
CA THR A 115 3.19 25.56 1.41
C THR A 115 2.53 25.11 2.71
N PHE A 116 1.19 25.01 2.71
CA PHE A 116 0.44 24.53 3.86
C PHE A 116 0.78 23.07 4.21
N VAL A 117 0.79 22.19 3.21
CA VAL A 117 1.13 20.76 3.40
C VAL A 117 2.56 20.57 3.89
N GLU A 118 3.50 21.35 3.34
CA GLU A 118 4.90 21.36 3.79
C GLU A 118 5.01 21.77 5.25
N MET A 119 4.29 22.82 5.65
CA MET A 119 4.22 23.28 7.04
C MET A 119 3.66 22.19 7.95
N VAL A 120 2.53 21.56 7.60
CA VAL A 120 1.93 20.48 8.41
C VAL A 120 2.87 19.27 8.56
N ARG A 121 3.63 18.94 7.51
CA ARG A 121 4.59 17.82 7.53
C ARG A 121 5.93 18.16 8.19
N GLY A 122 6.22 19.44 8.45
CA GLY A 122 7.53 19.88 8.90
C GLY A 122 8.60 19.72 7.81
N GLN A 123 8.24 19.92 6.55
CA GLN A 123 9.20 20.04 5.45
C GLN A 123 9.89 21.41 5.56
N THR A 124 11.21 21.40 5.61
CA THR A 124 12.05 22.60 5.75
C THR A 124 13.15 22.58 4.71
N ALA A 125 13.85 23.71 4.50
CA ALA A 125 15.00 23.75 3.61
C ALA A 125 16.12 22.76 4.00
N ASN A 126 16.30 22.51 5.30
CA ASN A 126 17.32 21.57 5.81
C ASN A 126 16.89 20.11 5.74
N ASP A 127 15.58 19.85 5.80
CA ASP A 127 15.00 18.52 5.70
C ASP A 127 13.64 18.62 5.03
N TYR A 128 13.62 18.43 3.71
CA TYR A 128 12.42 18.55 2.88
C TYR A 128 11.63 17.23 2.79
N ARG A 129 12.09 16.15 3.42
CA ARG A 129 11.47 14.82 3.32
C ARG A 129 10.03 14.85 3.83
N PRO A 130 9.03 14.33 3.10
CA PRO A 130 7.67 14.23 3.62
C PRO A 130 7.52 13.10 4.65
N ASN A 131 8.28 12.01 4.49
CA ASN A 131 8.33 10.91 5.45
C ASN A 131 9.68 10.90 6.20
N LYS A 132 9.71 11.53 7.38
CA LYS A 132 10.94 11.67 8.20
C LYS A 132 11.49 10.34 8.69
N ASN A 133 10.67 9.29 8.72
CA ASN A 133 11.08 7.96 9.17
C ASN A 133 11.95 7.23 8.14
N LEU A 134 11.85 7.58 6.86
CA LEU A 134 12.71 7.06 5.81
C LEU A 134 14.01 7.89 5.77
N VAL A 135 15.13 7.28 6.12
CA VAL A 135 16.42 7.97 6.24
C VAL A 135 17.30 7.69 5.02
N PRO A 136 17.56 8.68 4.16
CA PRO A 136 18.37 8.53 2.94
C PRO A 136 19.71 7.84 3.15
N ALA A 137 20.48 8.29 4.14
CA ALA A 137 21.82 7.74 4.42
C ALA A 137 21.78 6.25 4.79
N VAL A 138 20.74 5.83 5.51
CA VAL A 138 20.52 4.43 5.86
C VAL A 138 20.19 3.64 4.61
N LEU A 139 19.24 4.12 3.80
CA LEU A 139 18.83 3.43 2.57
C LEU A 139 19.98 3.29 1.57
N ASN A 140 20.83 4.33 1.42
CA ASN A 140 22.04 4.26 0.61
C ASN A 140 23.00 3.15 1.06
N LYS A 141 23.08 2.89 2.37
CA LYS A 141 23.93 1.83 2.91
C LYS A 141 23.31 0.46 2.73
N VAL A 142 22.03 0.29 3.12
CA VAL A 142 21.41 -1.04 3.19
C VAL A 142 20.87 -1.53 1.85
N CYS A 143 20.50 -0.62 0.95
CA CYS A 143 20.04 -0.92 -0.40
C CYS A 143 21.15 -0.67 -1.44
N LYS A 144 22.43 -0.59 -1.03
CA LYS A 144 23.53 -0.47 -1.98
C LYS A 144 23.49 -1.65 -2.96
N GLY A 145 23.46 -1.37 -4.26
CA GLY A 145 23.35 -2.37 -5.32
C GLY A 145 21.91 -2.75 -5.69
N TYR A 146 20.90 -2.19 -5.02
CA TYR A 146 19.51 -2.30 -5.46
C TYR A 146 19.31 -1.47 -6.74
N GLU A 147 18.77 -2.10 -7.78
CA GLU A 147 18.64 -1.50 -9.11
C GLU A 147 17.85 -0.17 -9.09
N ARG A 148 16.84 -0.05 -8.21
CA ARG A 148 15.97 1.14 -8.09
C ARG A 148 16.27 2.00 -6.88
N LEU A 149 17.53 1.99 -6.41
CA LEU A 149 17.94 2.81 -5.27
C LEU A 149 17.75 4.30 -5.57
N GLU A 150 18.01 4.75 -6.79
CA GLU A 150 17.89 6.16 -7.15
C GLU A 150 16.45 6.65 -7.06
N GLU A 151 15.50 5.90 -7.62
CA GLU A 151 14.07 6.20 -7.56
C GLU A 151 13.56 6.13 -6.12
N LEU A 152 14.04 5.17 -5.32
CA LEU A 152 13.73 5.11 -3.89
C LEU A 152 14.22 6.38 -3.19
N GLN A 153 15.43 6.84 -3.47
CA GLN A 153 15.96 8.07 -2.90
C GLN A 153 15.12 9.28 -3.32
N GLN A 154 14.72 9.40 -4.57
CA GLN A 154 13.85 10.50 -5.02
C GLN A 154 12.53 10.55 -4.22
N ILE A 155 11.87 9.40 -4.05
CA ILE A 155 10.64 9.29 -3.24
C ILE A 155 10.88 9.65 -1.78
N VAL A 156 12.00 9.24 -1.20
CA VAL A 156 12.31 9.53 0.20
C VAL A 156 12.58 11.02 0.42
N HIS A 157 13.22 11.69 -0.55
CA HIS A 157 13.59 13.10 -0.46
C HIS A 157 12.40 14.05 -0.67
N GLY A 158 11.49 13.74 -1.61
CA GLY A 158 10.40 14.65 -1.99
C GLY A 158 8.99 14.07 -1.87
N GLY A 159 8.85 12.74 -1.77
CA GLY A 159 7.59 12.04 -2.01
C GLY A 159 7.37 11.77 -3.49
N VAL A 160 6.31 11.04 -3.81
CA VAL A 160 5.93 10.73 -5.19
C VAL A 160 5.37 11.97 -5.87
N GLN A 161 6.08 12.48 -6.87
CA GLN A 161 5.58 13.52 -7.74
C GLN A 161 4.75 12.87 -8.86
N VAL A 162 3.46 13.19 -8.89
CA VAL A 162 2.54 12.59 -9.88
C VAL A 162 2.78 13.25 -11.24
N ARG A 163 3.15 12.43 -12.23
CA ARG A 163 3.23 12.88 -13.62
C ARG A 163 1.89 12.64 -14.30
N LEU A 164 1.46 13.63 -15.06
CA LEU A 164 0.19 13.62 -15.77
C LEU A 164 0.47 13.67 -17.27
N SER A 165 -0.17 12.79 -18.04
CA SER A 165 -0.12 12.80 -19.51
C SER A 165 -1.04 13.87 -20.09
N LYS A 166 -2.04 14.28 -19.32
CA LYS A 166 -2.96 15.38 -19.61
C LYS A 166 -3.40 16.05 -18.32
N THR A 167 -3.69 17.34 -18.36
CA THR A 167 -4.21 18.08 -17.21
C THR A 167 -5.67 17.68 -16.94
N PRO A 168 -6.04 17.24 -15.72
CA PRO A 168 -7.42 17.03 -15.34
C PRO A 168 -8.23 18.32 -15.52
N PRO A 169 -9.50 18.25 -15.96
CA PRO A 169 -10.32 19.43 -16.11
C PRO A 169 -10.59 20.08 -14.76
N GLN A 170 -10.58 21.41 -14.73
CA GLN A 170 -10.99 22.16 -13.54
C GLN A 170 -12.46 21.86 -13.23
N GLN A 171 -12.76 21.53 -11.98
CA GLN A 171 -14.12 21.13 -11.61
C GLN A 171 -14.91 22.32 -11.09
N VAL A 172 -15.81 22.84 -11.93
CA VAL A 172 -16.82 23.84 -11.51
C VAL A 172 -17.85 23.21 -10.58
N LYS A 173 -18.26 21.97 -10.88
CA LYS A 173 -19.12 21.15 -10.03
C LYS A 173 -18.35 19.91 -9.58
N ARG A 174 -18.26 19.72 -8.26
CA ARG A 174 -17.60 18.55 -7.65
C ARG A 174 -18.58 17.37 -7.63
N PRO A 175 -18.12 16.12 -7.87
CA PRO A 175 -19.00 14.96 -7.87
C PRO A 175 -19.40 14.57 -6.44
N PRO A 176 -20.63 14.05 -6.23
CA PRO A 176 -21.04 13.53 -4.94
C PRO A 176 -20.37 12.18 -4.66
N ASN A 177 -20.34 11.79 -3.39
CA ASN A 177 -19.94 10.45 -2.99
C ASN A 177 -20.90 9.38 -3.51
N HIS A 178 -20.38 8.16 -3.69
CA HIS A 178 -21.21 7.00 -4.02
C HIS A 178 -22.21 6.72 -2.90
N GLY A 179 -23.37 6.14 -3.25
CA GLY A 179 -24.39 5.74 -2.27
C GLY A 179 -23.80 4.95 -1.10
N SER A 180 -22.96 3.96 -1.41
CA SER A 180 -22.25 3.14 -0.41
C SER A 180 -21.46 3.92 0.66
N ALA A 181 -20.90 5.09 0.34
CA ALA A 181 -20.19 5.92 1.30
C ALA A 181 -21.15 6.76 2.15
N ARG A 182 -22.18 7.33 1.53
CA ARG A 182 -23.22 8.11 2.22
C ARG A 182 -24.03 7.25 3.19
N ASP A 183 -24.44 6.06 2.74
CA ASP A 183 -25.22 5.11 3.54
C ASP A 183 -24.38 4.51 4.71
N ARG A 184 -23.05 4.61 4.63
CA ARG A 184 -22.11 4.03 5.62
C ARG A 184 -21.15 5.08 6.15
N LEU A 185 -21.67 6.28 6.39
CA LEU A 185 -20.90 7.44 6.83
C LEU A 185 -20.05 7.15 8.08
N ASN A 186 -20.59 6.43 9.05
CA ASN A 186 -19.86 6.06 10.28
C ASN A 186 -18.59 5.23 9.99
N VAL A 187 -18.64 4.32 9.01
CA VAL A 187 -17.46 3.54 8.58
C VAL A 187 -16.46 4.42 7.83
N LEU A 188 -16.96 5.36 7.03
CA LEU A 188 -16.13 6.34 6.34
C LEU A 188 -15.38 7.24 7.35
N HIS A 189 -16.09 7.78 8.36
CA HIS A 189 -15.51 8.55 9.46
C HIS A 189 -14.45 7.77 10.21
N LYS A 190 -14.73 6.53 10.61
CA LYS A 190 -13.76 5.64 11.26
C LYS A 190 -12.47 5.51 10.46
N ASN A 191 -12.59 5.26 9.16
CA ASN A 191 -11.44 5.04 8.28
C ASN A 191 -10.66 6.33 8.06
N ILE A 192 -11.33 7.46 7.84
CA ILE A 192 -10.67 8.76 7.70
C ILE A 192 -10.01 9.18 9.00
N ARG A 193 -10.68 9.01 10.14
CA ARG A 193 -10.12 9.32 11.47
C ARG A 193 -8.80 8.57 11.71
N LYS A 194 -8.76 7.28 11.36
CA LYS A 194 -7.53 6.48 11.42
C LYS A 194 -6.38 7.05 10.57
N GLU A 195 -6.69 7.56 9.38
CA GLU A 195 -5.68 8.18 8.50
C GLU A 195 -5.31 9.60 8.95
N GLN A 196 -6.25 10.32 9.56
CA GLN A 196 -6.05 11.64 10.17
C GLN A 196 -5.10 11.55 11.36
N ASP A 197 -5.33 10.64 12.30
CA ASP A 197 -4.48 10.43 13.49
C ASP A 197 -3.07 9.98 13.09
N ALA A 198 -2.96 9.23 11.98
CA ALA A 198 -1.68 8.84 11.43
C ALA A 198 -0.95 9.96 10.65
N GLY A 199 -1.59 11.11 10.45
CA GLY A 199 -1.07 12.21 9.64
C GLY A 199 -0.91 11.87 8.16
N ARG A 200 -1.75 10.97 7.65
CA ARG A 200 -1.74 10.49 6.25
C ARG A 200 -2.81 11.12 5.38
N CYS A 201 -3.75 11.84 5.97
CA CYS A 201 -4.65 12.76 5.29
C CYS A 201 -4.83 14.05 6.10
N LEU A 202 -5.34 15.09 5.45
CA LEU A 202 -5.85 16.30 6.07
C LEU A 202 -7.38 16.25 6.01
N VAL A 203 -8.03 16.63 7.10
CA VAL A 203 -9.47 16.93 7.13
C VAL A 203 -9.60 18.42 7.33
N LEU A 204 -10.24 19.10 6.39
CA LEU A 204 -10.36 20.56 6.34
C LEU A 204 -11.80 20.96 6.03
N ASP A 205 -12.17 22.18 6.38
CA ASP A 205 -13.47 22.74 5.99
C ASP A 205 -13.52 22.92 4.46
N ARG A 206 -14.72 22.75 3.88
CA ARG A 206 -14.91 22.74 2.42
C ARG A 206 -14.66 24.09 1.73
N ASP A 207 -14.90 25.20 2.43
CA ASP A 207 -14.71 26.56 1.92
C ASP A 207 -13.30 26.83 1.38
N LEU A 208 -12.28 26.08 1.84
CA LEU A 208 -10.93 26.17 1.30
C LEU A 208 -10.81 25.80 -0.19
N LEU A 209 -11.83 25.17 -0.78
CA LEU A 209 -11.90 24.99 -2.24
C LEU A 209 -12.00 26.32 -2.99
N GLU A 210 -12.48 27.39 -2.36
CA GLU A 210 -12.47 28.74 -2.94
C GLU A 210 -11.04 29.32 -3.00
N GLN A 211 -10.23 29.01 -1.99
CA GLN A 211 -8.82 29.42 -1.93
C GLN A 211 -7.92 28.54 -2.81
N TRP A 212 -8.24 27.26 -2.95
CA TRP A 212 -7.48 26.28 -3.74
C TRP A 212 -8.35 25.63 -4.82
N PRO A 213 -8.74 26.40 -5.86
CA PRO A 213 -9.60 25.90 -6.93
C PRO A 213 -8.96 24.76 -7.74
N GLU A 214 -7.65 24.59 -7.65
CA GLU A 214 -6.87 23.54 -8.31
C GLU A 214 -7.07 22.14 -7.72
N ILE A 215 -7.54 22.04 -6.47
CA ILE A 215 -7.85 20.73 -5.85
C ILE A 215 -8.81 19.97 -6.76
N ILE A 216 -8.65 18.65 -6.90
CA ILE A 216 -9.55 17.76 -7.64
C ILE A 216 -10.26 16.83 -6.65
N ILE A 217 -11.59 16.80 -6.72
CA ILE A 217 -12.45 15.97 -5.88
C ILE A 217 -12.85 14.72 -6.67
N SER A 218 -12.52 13.56 -6.10
CA SER A 218 -13.00 12.25 -6.53
C SER A 218 -13.91 11.63 -5.48
N PRO A 219 -14.98 10.92 -5.87
CA PRO A 219 -15.94 10.34 -4.93
C PRO A 219 -15.31 9.31 -3.98
N PHE A 220 -15.81 9.23 -2.76
CA PHE A 220 -15.60 8.07 -1.90
C PHE A 220 -16.67 7.00 -2.13
N GLY A 221 -16.28 5.75 -1.90
CA GLY A 221 -17.17 4.59 -1.74
C GLY A 221 -16.74 3.74 -0.55
N VAL A 222 -17.65 2.92 -0.01
CA VAL A 222 -17.33 1.99 1.08
C VAL A 222 -17.75 0.58 0.66
N VAL A 223 -16.81 -0.37 0.73
CA VAL A 223 -17.07 -1.78 0.38
C VAL A 223 -16.84 -2.70 1.56
N ASP A 224 -17.52 -3.84 1.56
CA ASP A 224 -17.42 -4.81 2.66
C ASP A 224 -16.02 -5.40 2.78
N LYS A 225 -15.56 -5.47 4.03
CA LYS A 225 -14.43 -6.30 4.42
C LYS A 225 -15.02 -7.66 4.81
N GLY A 226 -14.97 -8.62 3.89
CA GLY A 226 -15.61 -9.93 4.12
C GLY A 226 -15.18 -10.59 5.43
N GLY A 227 -16.13 -11.20 6.14
CA GLY A 227 -15.90 -11.92 7.40
C GLY A 227 -16.18 -11.13 8.69
N GLU A 228 -16.53 -9.85 8.59
CA GLU A 228 -16.89 -8.98 9.72
C GLU A 228 -18.25 -8.30 9.45
N ASP A 229 -18.88 -7.74 10.49
CA ASP A 229 -20.15 -7.01 10.35
C ASP A 229 -19.96 -5.76 9.47
N ALA A 230 -20.70 -5.69 8.37
CA ALA A 230 -20.67 -4.59 7.41
C ALA A 230 -21.15 -3.26 8.02
N SER A 231 -21.92 -3.28 9.11
CA SER A 231 -22.37 -2.06 9.78
C SER A 231 -21.21 -1.25 10.40
N VAL A 232 -20.13 -1.92 10.81
CA VAL A 232 -19.00 -1.35 11.55
C VAL A 232 -17.63 -1.54 10.87
N THR A 233 -17.60 -2.31 9.78
CA THR A 233 -16.35 -2.64 9.06
C THR A 233 -16.52 -2.51 7.55
N GLY A 234 -15.57 -1.84 6.91
CA GLY A 234 -15.55 -1.64 5.47
C GLY A 234 -14.25 -0.99 5.03
N ARG A 235 -13.94 -1.11 3.73
CA ARG A 235 -12.81 -0.42 3.12
C ARG A 235 -13.32 0.81 2.38
N THR A 236 -12.80 1.98 2.76
CA THR A 236 -12.99 3.19 1.97
C THR A 236 -12.20 3.06 0.66
N ILE A 237 -12.88 3.35 -0.45
CA ILE A 237 -12.30 3.46 -1.79
C ILE A 237 -12.37 4.93 -2.18
N HIS A 238 -11.25 5.47 -2.65
CA HIS A 238 -11.22 6.76 -3.34
C HIS A 238 -11.34 6.47 -4.83
N ASP A 239 -12.47 6.84 -5.44
CA ASP A 239 -12.76 6.51 -6.83
C ASP A 239 -12.04 7.47 -7.78
N LEU A 240 -10.74 7.23 -7.92
CA LEU A 240 -9.84 7.98 -8.78
C LEU A 240 -9.95 7.59 -10.26
N SER A 241 -10.89 6.70 -10.60
CA SER A 241 -11.27 6.34 -11.97
C SER A 241 -12.56 7.06 -12.43
N TYR A 242 -13.12 7.94 -11.60
CA TYR A 242 -14.30 8.73 -11.94
C TYR A 242 -13.99 10.22 -12.13
N PRO A 243 -14.64 10.91 -13.09
CA PRO A 243 -15.45 10.33 -14.16
C PRO A 243 -14.55 9.73 -15.25
N GLU A 244 -15.05 8.70 -15.93
CA GLU A 244 -14.31 8.03 -16.99
C GLU A 244 -13.86 9.00 -18.09
N GLY A 245 -12.63 8.81 -18.58
CA GLY A 245 -12.00 9.60 -19.63
C GLY A 245 -11.28 10.86 -19.13
N THR A 246 -11.62 11.36 -17.94
CA THR A 246 -11.02 12.58 -17.34
C THR A 246 -10.66 12.42 -15.87
N SER A 247 -10.74 11.20 -15.34
CA SER A 247 -10.38 10.89 -13.97
C SER A 247 -8.87 11.07 -13.72
N ILE A 248 -8.47 11.07 -12.46
CA ILE A 248 -7.05 11.11 -12.08
C ILE A 248 -6.29 9.93 -12.68
N ASN A 249 -6.87 8.73 -12.67
CA ASN A 249 -6.26 7.56 -13.29
C ASN A 249 -6.13 7.70 -14.81
N ASP A 250 -7.14 8.28 -15.49
CA ASP A 250 -7.06 8.54 -16.93
C ASP A 250 -6.03 9.61 -17.28
N CYS A 251 -5.79 10.56 -16.38
CA CYS A 251 -4.83 11.65 -16.55
C CYS A 251 -3.41 11.31 -16.10
N THR A 252 -3.24 10.26 -15.30
CA THR A 252 -1.92 9.82 -14.81
C THR A 252 -1.10 9.27 -15.98
N ASP A 253 0.13 9.75 -16.12
CA ASP A 253 1.09 9.25 -17.09
C ASP A 253 1.50 7.81 -16.74
N GLN A 254 0.99 6.84 -17.53
CA GLN A 254 1.26 5.42 -17.30
C GLN A 254 2.71 5.02 -17.60
N ASP A 255 3.45 5.82 -18.38
CA ASP A 255 4.84 5.55 -18.69
C ASP A 255 5.78 6.03 -17.58
N SER A 256 5.29 6.90 -16.70
CA SER A 256 5.99 7.29 -15.46
C SER A 256 5.90 6.24 -14.34
N ILE A 257 5.00 5.27 -14.46
CA ILE A 257 4.77 4.24 -13.45
C ILE A 257 5.64 3.04 -13.76
N ILE A 258 6.41 2.60 -12.77
CA ILE A 258 7.22 1.39 -12.90
C ILE A 258 6.31 0.18 -13.09
N LYS A 259 6.63 -0.60 -14.12
CA LYS A 259 6.00 -1.89 -14.42
C LYS A 259 6.96 -2.97 -13.93
N PRO A 260 6.75 -3.53 -12.72
CA PRO A 260 7.61 -4.60 -12.24
C PRO A 260 7.51 -5.82 -13.14
N ASP A 261 8.67 -6.43 -13.41
CA ASP A 261 8.75 -7.79 -13.93
C ASP A 261 8.89 -8.74 -12.74
N TYR A 262 7.86 -9.55 -12.51
CA TYR A 262 7.86 -10.49 -11.38
C TYR A 262 8.27 -11.87 -11.86
N THR A 263 9.13 -12.52 -11.09
CA THR A 263 9.41 -13.95 -11.26
C THR A 263 8.12 -14.73 -11.09
N TYR A 264 7.95 -15.81 -11.87
CA TYR A 264 6.78 -16.68 -11.72
C TYR A 264 6.78 -17.38 -10.36
N CYS A 265 5.58 -17.78 -9.90
CA CYS A 265 5.40 -18.50 -8.64
C CYS A 265 6.17 -19.82 -8.55
N GLU A 266 6.65 -20.32 -9.68
CA GLU A 266 7.57 -21.44 -9.79
C GLU A 266 8.84 -21.22 -8.95
N ALA A 267 9.35 -20.00 -8.82
CA ALA A 267 10.50 -19.73 -7.95
C ALA A 267 10.28 -20.17 -6.50
N VAL A 268 9.07 -19.99 -5.97
CA VAL A 268 8.71 -20.47 -4.61
C VAL A 268 8.70 -21.99 -4.56
N ALA A 269 8.15 -22.65 -5.60
CA ALA A 269 8.12 -24.10 -5.68
C ALA A 269 9.54 -24.69 -5.79
N THR A 270 10.39 -24.10 -6.63
CA THR A 270 11.80 -24.46 -6.79
C THR A 270 12.54 -24.36 -5.47
N GLU A 271 12.35 -23.27 -4.71
CA GLU A 271 13.01 -23.11 -3.43
C GLU A 271 12.51 -24.13 -2.39
N ILE A 272 11.21 -24.46 -2.37
CA ILE A 272 10.66 -25.51 -1.50
C ILE A 272 11.36 -26.85 -1.77
N LEU A 273 11.52 -27.21 -3.05
CA LEU A 273 12.14 -28.47 -3.44
C LEU A 273 13.64 -28.47 -3.14
N LYS A 274 14.34 -27.35 -3.39
CA LYS A 274 15.75 -27.18 -3.03
C LYS A 274 15.97 -27.36 -1.54
N SER A 275 15.16 -26.67 -0.71
CA SER A 275 15.20 -26.79 0.75
C SER A 275 14.91 -28.22 1.22
N LYS A 276 13.94 -28.90 0.60
CA LYS A 276 13.62 -30.30 0.93
C LYS A 276 14.74 -31.28 0.57
N ARG A 277 15.47 -31.05 -0.54
CA ARG A 277 16.63 -31.87 -0.92
C ARG A 277 17.80 -31.67 0.04
N ALA A 278 18.07 -30.42 0.43
CA ALA A 278 19.14 -30.09 1.37
C ALA A 278 18.86 -30.58 2.80
N HIS A 279 17.59 -30.59 3.21
CA HIS A 279 17.16 -31.02 4.54
C HIS A 279 16.05 -32.09 4.46
N PRO A 280 16.37 -33.33 4.05
CA PRO A 280 15.37 -34.38 3.79
C PRO A 280 14.52 -34.71 5.02
N ASN A 281 15.10 -34.62 6.22
CA ASN A 281 14.44 -34.93 7.48
C ASN A 281 13.77 -33.71 8.15
N ALA A 282 14.00 -32.50 7.64
CA ALA A 282 13.35 -31.30 8.14
C ALA A 282 12.01 -31.06 7.44
N ARG A 283 11.13 -30.35 8.15
CA ARG A 283 9.95 -29.72 7.54
C ARG A 283 10.41 -28.50 6.75
N VAL A 284 9.75 -28.21 5.64
CA VAL A 284 9.95 -26.93 4.93
C VAL A 284 8.80 -26.00 5.29
N CYS A 285 9.16 -24.81 5.76
CA CYS A 285 8.26 -23.74 6.15
C CYS A 285 8.13 -22.74 5.00
N VAL A 286 6.89 -22.38 4.67
CA VAL A 286 6.56 -21.28 3.75
C VAL A 286 5.93 -20.17 4.57
N MET A 287 6.59 -19.02 4.60
CA MET A 287 6.24 -17.90 5.47
C MET A 287 5.77 -16.75 4.59
N ALA A 288 4.46 -16.50 4.58
CA ALA A 288 3.85 -15.42 3.82
C ALA A 288 3.46 -14.28 4.75
N GLY A 289 3.86 -13.06 4.39
CA GLY A 289 3.48 -11.82 5.07
C GLY A 289 2.95 -10.80 4.07
N ASP A 290 2.22 -9.81 4.59
CA ASP A 290 1.83 -8.60 3.87
C ASP A 290 2.28 -7.36 4.65
N VAL A 291 2.55 -6.26 3.94
CA VAL A 291 2.88 -4.98 4.56
C VAL A 291 1.60 -4.19 4.84
N ALA A 292 1.30 -4.02 6.13
CA ALA A 292 0.14 -3.25 6.56
C ALA A 292 0.15 -1.82 5.98
N SER A 293 -0.97 -1.44 5.37
CA SER A 293 -1.16 -0.13 4.73
C SER A 293 -0.03 0.24 3.76
N ALA A 294 0.54 -0.73 3.05
CA ALA A 294 1.66 -0.60 2.11
C ALA A 294 1.75 0.77 1.40
N PHE A 295 0.78 1.10 0.55
CA PHE A 295 0.78 2.33 -0.24
C PHE A 295 0.82 3.60 0.62
N ARG A 296 0.17 3.57 1.79
CA ARG A 296 0.10 4.70 2.73
C ARG A 296 1.43 5.00 3.43
N ASN A 297 2.43 4.14 3.28
CA ASN A 297 3.78 4.43 3.76
C ASN A 297 4.58 5.29 2.78
N ILE A 298 4.09 5.47 1.54
CA ILE A 298 4.69 6.32 0.52
C ILE A 298 3.93 7.65 0.49
N SER A 299 4.62 8.73 0.81
CA SER A 299 4.04 10.07 0.78
C SER A 299 3.92 10.59 -0.65
N ILE A 300 2.84 11.30 -0.95
CA ILE A 300 2.70 12.09 -2.19
C ILE A 300 3.44 13.42 -2.00
N HIS A 301 4.14 13.88 -3.03
CA HIS A 301 4.83 15.17 -3.03
C HIS A 301 3.83 16.30 -2.73
N SER A 302 4.24 17.32 -1.97
CA SER A 302 3.37 18.44 -1.55
C SER A 302 2.68 19.12 -2.73
N ASN A 303 3.40 19.31 -3.84
CA ASN A 303 2.86 19.84 -5.10
C ASN A 303 2.00 18.85 -5.92
N SER A 304 1.64 17.69 -5.40
CA SER A 304 0.79 16.70 -6.10
C SER A 304 -0.42 16.26 -5.27
N VAL A 305 -0.52 16.65 -3.99
CA VAL A 305 -1.65 16.23 -3.14
C VAL A 305 -3.00 16.81 -3.59
N TYR A 306 -2.98 17.92 -4.36
CA TYR A 306 -4.19 18.54 -4.91
C TYR A 306 -4.99 17.57 -5.79
N LEU A 307 -4.35 16.54 -6.35
CA LEU A 307 -4.98 15.52 -7.19
C LEU A 307 -5.81 14.50 -6.41
N PHE A 308 -5.61 14.41 -5.09
CA PHE A 308 -6.16 13.33 -4.27
C PHE A 308 -7.01 13.88 -3.14
N ALA A 309 -8.08 14.59 -3.47
CA ALA A 309 -9.07 15.02 -2.50
C ALA A 309 -10.42 14.31 -2.68
N GLY A 310 -11.13 14.14 -1.58
CA GLY A 310 -12.54 13.76 -1.55
C GLY A 310 -13.33 14.74 -0.70
N HIS A 311 -14.65 14.66 -0.80
CA HIS A 311 -15.58 15.57 -0.13
C HIS A 311 -16.56 14.74 0.69
N ILE A 312 -16.88 15.17 1.92
CA ILE A 312 -18.00 14.60 2.69
C ILE A 312 -19.02 15.72 2.85
N GLU A 313 -20.11 15.60 2.09
CA GLU A 313 -21.18 16.61 2.03
C GLU A 313 -21.87 16.76 3.38
N GLU A 314 -22.05 15.65 4.09
CA GLU A 314 -22.76 15.58 5.36
C GLU A 314 -22.09 16.39 6.48
N ASP A 315 -20.76 16.58 6.41
CA ASP A 315 -19.99 17.33 7.41
C ASP A 315 -19.47 18.69 6.90
N ASP A 316 -19.68 19.00 5.61
CA ASP A 316 -19.13 20.16 4.89
C ASP A 316 -17.58 20.23 4.95
N ILE A 317 -16.92 19.10 4.65
CA ILE A 317 -15.46 18.95 4.74
C ILE A 317 -14.84 18.37 3.47
N ILE A 318 -13.57 18.72 3.25
CA ILE A 318 -12.69 18.03 2.29
C ILE A 318 -11.65 17.18 3.01
N VAL A 319 -11.30 16.07 2.38
CA VAL A 319 -10.24 15.17 2.84
C VAL A 319 -9.16 15.13 1.77
N ILE A 320 -7.93 15.54 2.09
CA ILE A 320 -6.80 15.54 1.17
C ILE A 320 -5.83 14.44 1.57
N GLU A 321 -5.55 13.52 0.65
CA GLU A 321 -4.64 12.42 0.87
C GLU A 321 -3.18 12.90 0.80
N LEU A 322 -2.42 12.62 1.85
CA LEU A 322 -0.99 12.95 1.94
C LEU A 322 -0.10 11.75 1.59
N ALA A 323 -0.65 10.55 1.51
CA ALA A 323 0.06 9.34 1.14
C ALA A 323 -0.66 8.65 -0.02
N ALA A 324 0.06 7.81 -0.77
CA ALA A 324 -0.45 7.20 -1.99
C ALA A 324 -1.79 6.48 -1.71
N PRO A 325 -2.90 6.95 -2.31
CA PRO A 325 -4.23 6.49 -1.93
C PRO A 325 -4.58 5.16 -2.58
N PHE A 326 -5.48 4.43 -1.93
CA PHE A 326 -6.09 3.26 -2.55
C PHE A 326 -7.07 3.71 -3.64
N GLY A 327 -6.89 3.21 -4.86
CA GLY A 327 -7.68 3.61 -6.03
C GLY A 327 -6.85 4.30 -7.11
N TRP A 328 -5.65 4.82 -6.79
CA TRP A 328 -4.75 5.41 -7.78
C TRP A 328 -3.96 4.32 -8.51
N THR A 329 -3.92 4.37 -9.84
CA THR A 329 -3.20 3.42 -10.69
C THR A 329 -1.69 3.44 -10.45
N GLY A 330 -1.12 4.56 -9.99
CA GLY A 330 0.30 4.67 -9.64
C GLY A 330 0.66 4.05 -8.29
N SER A 331 -0.28 3.91 -7.35
CA SER A 331 0.03 3.48 -5.98
C SER A 331 0.80 2.15 -5.91
N PRO A 332 0.40 1.08 -6.63
CA PRO A 332 1.15 -0.17 -6.63
C PRO A 332 2.56 -0.03 -7.23
N GLY A 333 2.70 0.65 -8.39
CA GLY A 333 3.98 0.76 -9.08
C GLY A 333 5.02 1.59 -8.32
N PHE A 334 4.59 2.67 -7.64
CA PHE A 334 5.49 3.44 -6.79
C PHE A 334 5.83 2.71 -5.48
N TYR A 335 4.86 1.99 -4.89
CA TYR A 335 5.15 1.20 -3.69
C TYR A 335 6.10 0.03 -3.98
N GLU A 336 6.00 -0.57 -5.16
CA GLU A 336 6.88 -1.66 -5.60
C GLU A 336 8.37 -1.28 -5.60
N ILE A 337 8.73 0.00 -5.70
CA ILE A 337 10.13 0.44 -5.46
C ILE A 337 10.55 0.13 -4.02
N ALA A 338 9.69 0.44 -3.04
CA ALA A 338 9.95 0.17 -1.64
C ALA A 338 9.80 -1.32 -1.30
N GLY A 339 8.79 -2.00 -1.85
CA GLY A 339 8.61 -3.46 -1.70
C GLY A 339 9.82 -4.23 -2.20
N GLY A 340 10.30 -3.91 -3.40
CA GLY A 340 11.54 -4.47 -3.95
C GLY A 340 12.77 -4.14 -3.13
N ALA A 341 12.87 -2.93 -2.56
CA ALA A 341 13.98 -2.57 -1.68
C ALA A 341 13.99 -3.41 -0.39
N VAL A 342 12.80 -3.72 0.16
CA VAL A 342 12.68 -4.61 1.31
C VAL A 342 13.09 -6.03 0.95
N ALA A 343 12.62 -6.55 -0.18
CA ALA A 343 13.01 -7.88 -0.68
C ALA A 343 14.53 -7.97 -0.92
N TYR A 344 15.11 -6.95 -1.56
CA TYR A 344 16.55 -6.83 -1.78
C TYR A 344 17.33 -6.86 -0.46
N VAL A 345 16.93 -6.01 0.49
CA VAL A 345 17.55 -5.90 1.81
C VAL A 345 17.46 -7.22 2.57
N HIS A 346 16.32 -7.91 2.52
CA HIS A 346 16.12 -9.19 3.18
C HIS A 346 16.99 -10.27 2.54
N GLY A 347 16.95 -10.41 1.21
CA GLY A 347 17.75 -11.40 0.48
C GLY A 347 19.26 -11.14 0.51
N SER A 348 19.68 -9.91 0.81
CA SER A 348 21.10 -9.57 1.02
C SER A 348 21.67 -10.09 2.34
N HIS A 349 20.84 -10.59 3.27
CA HIS A 349 21.34 -11.11 4.53
C HIS A 349 21.77 -12.57 4.42
N THR A 350 22.90 -12.88 5.04
CA THR A 350 23.46 -14.23 5.12
C THR A 350 23.45 -14.77 6.54
N THR A 351 23.28 -16.08 6.64
CA THR A 351 23.53 -16.89 7.85
C THR A 351 24.33 -18.12 7.44
N ASP A 352 24.69 -18.98 8.39
CA ASP A 352 25.37 -20.24 8.09
C ASP A 352 24.49 -21.15 7.20
N GLU A 353 23.17 -21.07 7.35
CA GLU A 353 22.17 -21.78 6.54
C GLU A 353 21.88 -21.10 5.19
N PHE A 354 22.11 -19.79 5.10
CA PHE A 354 21.87 -18.99 3.90
C PHE A 354 23.15 -18.24 3.46
N PRO A 355 24.23 -18.93 3.08
CA PRO A 355 25.50 -18.29 2.75
C PRO A 355 25.42 -17.40 1.50
N ASP A 356 24.49 -17.73 0.58
CA ASP A 356 24.27 -17.00 -0.68
C ASP A 356 23.14 -15.95 -0.57
N GLY A 357 22.62 -15.73 0.64
CA GLY A 357 21.47 -14.86 0.88
C GLY A 357 20.16 -15.62 1.08
N MET A 358 19.21 -14.98 1.77
CA MET A 358 17.89 -15.54 2.04
C MET A 358 16.98 -15.48 0.80
N PHE A 359 16.16 -16.51 0.60
CA PHE A 359 15.10 -16.45 -0.40
C PHE A 359 13.98 -15.50 0.04
N ASN A 360 13.67 -14.52 -0.82
CA ASN A 360 12.51 -13.64 -0.68
C ASN A 360 11.83 -13.49 -2.05
N TYR A 361 10.62 -14.01 -2.16
CA TYR A 361 9.72 -13.70 -3.26
C TYR A 361 8.83 -12.55 -2.83
N HIS A 362 8.80 -11.46 -3.58
CA HIS A 362 7.88 -10.35 -3.32
C HIS A 362 6.94 -10.09 -4.50
N TRP A 363 5.74 -9.62 -4.17
CA TRP A 363 4.76 -9.11 -5.12
C TRP A 363 4.11 -7.88 -4.50
N VAL A 364 4.52 -6.69 -4.92
CA VAL A 364 4.07 -5.42 -4.35
C VAL A 364 4.29 -5.41 -2.83
N ASP A 365 3.24 -5.64 -2.03
CA ASP A 365 3.22 -5.64 -0.57
C ASP A 365 3.27 -7.02 0.07
N ASP A 366 3.15 -8.08 -0.71
CA ASP A 366 3.25 -9.45 -0.25
C ASP A 366 4.68 -9.95 -0.33
N HIS A 367 5.13 -10.65 0.71
CA HIS A 367 6.44 -11.30 0.78
C HIS A 367 6.29 -12.77 1.16
N ILE A 368 7.08 -13.63 0.54
CA ILE A 368 7.11 -15.07 0.77
C ILE A 368 8.56 -15.51 0.95
N ASN A 369 8.84 -16.13 2.10
CA ASN A 369 10.12 -16.74 2.41
C ASN A 369 9.96 -18.25 2.53
N VAL A 370 11.04 -18.99 2.24
CA VAL A 370 11.08 -20.45 2.33
C VAL A 370 12.32 -20.85 3.12
N ALA A 371 12.15 -21.68 4.14
CA ALA A 371 13.26 -22.19 4.96
C ALA A 371 12.96 -23.60 5.47
N ALA A 372 14.02 -24.37 5.73
CA ALA A 372 13.90 -25.61 6.48
C ALA A 372 13.69 -25.29 7.98
N ASP A 373 12.87 -26.07 8.66
CA ASP A 373 12.67 -26.03 10.11
C ASP A 373 13.84 -26.70 10.83
N ALA A 374 15.02 -26.09 10.69
CA ALA A 374 16.29 -26.54 11.25
C ALA A 374 17.02 -25.35 11.86
N GLY A 375 17.47 -25.50 13.11
CA GLY A 375 18.17 -24.44 13.83
C GLY A 375 17.34 -23.15 13.93
N THR A 376 17.94 -22.03 13.56
CA THR A 376 17.30 -20.70 13.54
C THR A 376 16.77 -20.29 12.17
N ALA A 377 16.92 -21.13 11.14
CA ALA A 377 16.66 -20.76 9.74
C ALA A 377 15.26 -20.16 9.49
N CYS A 378 14.22 -20.70 10.12
CA CYS A 378 12.87 -20.13 10.06
C CYS A 378 12.77 -18.76 10.75
N ASP A 379 13.42 -18.57 11.89
CA ASP A 379 13.42 -17.30 12.62
C ASP A 379 14.23 -16.22 11.88
N ASP A 380 15.33 -16.63 11.24
CA ASP A 380 16.15 -15.79 10.37
C ASP A 380 15.35 -15.38 9.13
N ALA A 381 14.69 -16.34 8.46
CA ALA A 381 13.89 -16.09 7.27
C ALA A 381 12.58 -15.32 7.53
N THR A 382 11.90 -15.51 8.66
CA THR A 382 10.72 -14.69 9.03
C THR A 382 11.06 -13.24 9.35
N GLY A 383 12.35 -12.91 9.47
CA GLY A 383 12.77 -11.55 9.76
C GLY A 383 12.48 -11.13 11.19
N ARG A 384 12.70 -12.00 12.20
CA ARG A 384 12.89 -11.52 13.60
C ARG A 384 13.95 -10.43 13.69
N TYR A 385 14.82 -10.35 12.69
CA TYR A 385 15.86 -9.34 12.50
C TYR A 385 15.40 -8.15 11.63
N GLY A 386 14.08 -7.91 11.63
CA GLY A 386 13.33 -7.07 10.69
C GLY A 386 14.01 -5.78 10.28
N THR A 387 13.73 -5.35 9.04
CA THR A 387 14.23 -4.12 8.44
C THR A 387 13.93 -2.92 9.36
N PRO A 388 14.91 -2.38 10.11
CA PRO A 388 14.63 -1.47 11.23
C PRO A 388 14.17 -0.07 10.84
N TRP A 389 13.89 0.16 9.56
CA TRP A 389 13.76 1.49 8.98
C TRP A 389 12.36 1.76 8.43
N TRP A 390 11.53 0.73 8.35
CA TRP A 390 10.14 0.82 7.93
C TRP A 390 9.24 0.43 9.11
N ARG A 391 8.51 1.41 9.66
CA ARG A 391 7.55 1.21 10.76
C ARG A 391 6.50 0.13 10.48
N SER A 392 6.27 -0.23 9.21
CA SER A 392 5.24 -1.19 8.79
C SER A 392 5.74 -2.60 8.50
N TRP A 393 7.04 -2.89 8.61
CA TRP A 393 7.52 -4.26 8.47
C TRP A 393 7.45 -4.99 9.82
N VAL A 394 6.22 -5.19 10.27
CA VAL A 394 5.87 -6.33 11.11
C VAL A 394 5.06 -7.22 10.18
N PRO A 395 5.67 -8.17 9.45
CA PRO A 395 4.89 -9.08 8.63
C PRO A 395 3.88 -9.74 9.56
N THR A 396 2.59 -9.61 9.26
CA THR A 396 1.58 -10.43 9.94
C THR A 396 1.82 -11.85 9.45
N PRO A 397 2.43 -12.75 10.23
CA PRO A 397 2.91 -14.01 9.68
C PRO A 397 1.69 -14.89 9.46
N LEU A 398 1.30 -15.09 8.20
CA LEU A 398 0.44 -16.21 7.86
C LEU A 398 1.36 -17.41 7.66
N VAL A 399 1.73 -18.04 8.78
CA VAL A 399 2.56 -19.23 8.75
C VAL A 399 1.68 -20.38 8.26
N LEU A 400 1.82 -20.72 6.98
CA LEU A 400 1.37 -22.02 6.51
C LEU A 400 2.42 -23.04 6.95
N ARG A 401 2.22 -23.57 8.16
CA ARG A 401 3.04 -24.66 8.67
C ARG A 401 2.77 -25.89 7.81
N SER A 402 3.76 -26.23 6.98
CA SER A 402 3.91 -27.36 6.04
C SER A 402 3.23 -27.28 4.66
N SER A 403 4.05 -27.51 3.63
CA SER A 403 3.62 -28.08 2.34
C SER A 403 3.44 -29.61 2.48
N PRO A 404 2.53 -30.23 1.71
CA PRO A 404 2.37 -31.69 1.69
C PRO A 404 3.62 -32.38 1.13
N THR A 405 3.81 -33.64 1.52
CA THR A 405 4.89 -34.51 1.04
C THR A 405 4.78 -34.79 -0.46
N GLY A 406 5.82 -34.41 -1.24
CA GLY A 406 6.19 -35.06 -2.51
C GLY A 406 5.89 -34.32 -3.82
N THR A 407 6.82 -34.44 -4.79
CA THR A 407 6.79 -34.02 -6.21
C THR A 407 6.64 -32.52 -6.54
N HIS A 408 7.26 -32.10 -7.66
CA HIS A 408 7.25 -30.71 -8.17
C HIS A 408 5.82 -30.16 -8.34
N ASP A 409 4.90 -31.00 -8.84
CA ASP A 409 3.51 -30.62 -9.07
C ASP A 409 2.78 -30.27 -7.77
N ASN A 410 2.95 -31.01 -6.67
CA ASN A 410 2.29 -30.65 -5.41
C ASN A 410 2.88 -29.39 -4.77
N ALA A 411 4.18 -29.16 -4.90
CA ALA A 411 4.82 -27.92 -4.45
C ALA A 411 4.34 -26.71 -5.27
N TYR A 412 4.21 -26.87 -6.59
CA TYR A 412 3.68 -25.86 -7.49
C TYR A 412 2.20 -25.56 -7.24
N TRP A 413 1.34 -26.59 -7.12
CA TRP A 413 -0.08 -26.41 -6.82
C TRP A 413 -0.32 -25.87 -5.41
N SER A 414 0.52 -26.23 -4.43
CA SER A 414 0.50 -25.61 -3.10
C SER A 414 0.90 -24.14 -3.18
N SER A 415 2.00 -23.80 -3.85
CA SER A 415 2.44 -22.40 -4.05
C SER A 415 1.38 -21.59 -4.78
N CYS A 416 0.79 -22.13 -5.85
CA CYS A 416 -0.35 -21.55 -6.55
C CYS A 416 -1.60 -21.44 -5.66
N SER A 417 -1.83 -22.37 -4.73
CA SER A 417 -2.96 -22.35 -3.79
C SER A 417 -2.76 -21.31 -2.69
N ILE A 418 -1.54 -21.15 -2.17
CA ILE A 418 -1.12 -20.07 -1.26
C ILE A 418 -1.35 -18.72 -1.96
N LEU A 419 -0.89 -18.63 -3.21
CA LEU A 419 -1.13 -17.48 -4.09
C LEU A 419 -2.57 -17.40 -4.64
N ARG A 420 -3.45 -18.37 -4.43
CA ARG A 420 -4.89 -18.26 -4.78
C ARG A 420 -5.72 -17.84 -3.58
N ARG A 421 -5.41 -18.37 -2.39
CA ARG A 421 -6.07 -18.02 -1.11
C ARG A 421 -5.91 -16.55 -0.77
N LYS A 422 -4.78 -15.94 -1.13
CA LYS A 422 -4.51 -14.50 -0.99
C LYS A 422 -5.01 -13.62 -2.17
N ARG A 423 -5.84 -14.14 -3.10
CA ARG A 423 -6.45 -13.41 -4.24
C ARG A 423 -5.52 -12.92 -5.37
N TYR A 424 -4.31 -13.47 -5.55
CA TYR A 424 -3.34 -12.94 -6.52
C TYR A 424 -3.80 -13.02 -8.00
N LEU A 425 -4.57 -14.02 -8.42
CA LEU A 425 -5.13 -14.10 -9.79
C LEU A 425 -6.34 -13.16 -10.03
N ARG A 426 -7.02 -12.71 -8.96
CA ARG A 426 -8.14 -11.78 -9.09
C ARG A 426 -7.67 -10.34 -9.16
N GLN A 427 -6.55 -9.98 -8.51
CA GLN A 427 -5.98 -8.64 -8.62
C GLN A 427 -5.45 -8.36 -10.02
N TRP A 428 -4.73 -9.27 -10.67
CA TRP A 428 -4.31 -9.06 -12.07
C TRP A 428 -5.49 -8.90 -13.04
N ARG A 429 -6.56 -9.71 -12.89
CA ARG A 429 -7.81 -9.54 -13.66
C ARG A 429 -8.61 -8.29 -13.25
N ARG A 430 -8.51 -7.82 -12.00
CA ARG A 430 -9.19 -6.62 -11.51
C ARG A 430 -8.48 -5.34 -11.93
N TYR A 431 -7.16 -5.27 -11.82
CA TYR A 431 -6.37 -4.10 -12.23
C TYR A 431 -6.37 -3.91 -13.74
N SER A 432 -6.51 -4.99 -14.52
CA SER A 432 -6.55 -4.91 -15.99
C SER A 432 -7.97 -4.82 -16.58
N ARG A 433 -9.04 -5.21 -15.86
CA ARG A 433 -10.41 -5.27 -16.41
C ARG A 433 -11.53 -4.74 -15.52
N LEU A 434 -11.29 -4.15 -14.35
CA LEU A 434 -12.40 -3.52 -13.60
C LEU A 434 -12.91 -2.23 -14.21
N GLY A 435 -12.11 -1.53 -15.02
CA GLY A 435 -12.67 -0.52 -15.93
C GLY A 435 -13.72 -1.15 -16.83
N GLU A 436 -13.42 -2.29 -17.46
CA GLU A 436 -14.32 -2.98 -18.39
C GLU A 436 -15.51 -3.70 -17.74
N LEU A 437 -15.36 -4.26 -16.53
CA LEU A 437 -16.46 -4.94 -15.85
C LEU A 437 -17.46 -3.96 -15.24
N TRP A 438 -17.00 -2.76 -14.83
CA TRP A 438 -17.91 -1.65 -14.53
C TRP A 438 -18.54 -1.06 -15.79
N ARG A 439 -17.81 -0.98 -16.92
CA ARG A 439 -18.37 -0.63 -18.25
C ARG A 439 -19.49 -1.58 -18.67
N SER A 440 -19.29 -2.90 -18.57
CA SER A 440 -20.33 -3.88 -18.93
C SER A 440 -21.50 -3.89 -17.93
N LEU A 441 -21.28 -3.76 -16.62
CA LEU A 441 -22.37 -3.75 -15.64
C LEU A 441 -23.21 -2.47 -15.70
N SER A 442 -22.61 -1.32 -16.05
CA SER A 442 -23.31 -0.05 -16.23
C SER A 442 -24.02 0.04 -17.59
N GLN A 443 -23.41 -0.44 -18.68
CA GLN A 443 -24.05 -0.50 -20.01
C GLN A 443 -25.18 -1.52 -20.07
N LEU A 444 -25.01 -2.72 -19.49
CA LEU A 444 -26.04 -3.77 -19.51
C LEU A 444 -27.27 -3.41 -18.65
N ARG A 445 -27.09 -2.59 -17.60
CA ARG A 445 -28.22 -2.12 -16.77
C ARG A 445 -28.94 -0.90 -17.35
N ARG A 446 -28.23 -0.02 -18.07
CA ARG A 446 -28.84 1.07 -18.85
C ARG A 446 -29.61 0.55 -20.07
N SER A 447 -29.12 -0.49 -20.75
CA SER A 447 -29.81 -1.10 -21.89
C SER A 447 -31.03 -1.95 -21.51
N GLN A 448 -31.20 -2.30 -20.22
CA GLN A 448 -32.33 -3.08 -19.72
C GLN A 448 -33.36 -2.28 -18.90
N GLY A 449 -33.24 -0.96 -18.81
CA GLY A 449 -34.28 -0.10 -18.22
C GLY A 449 -34.63 -0.40 -16.77
N ARG A 450 -33.76 -1.05 -16.00
CA ARG A 450 -34.02 -1.37 -14.59
C ARG A 450 -33.48 -0.28 -13.67
N PRO A 451 -34.28 0.26 -12.72
CA PRO A 451 -33.82 1.27 -11.79
C PRO A 451 -32.79 0.69 -10.81
N ILE A 452 -31.85 1.54 -10.37
CA ILE A 452 -30.90 1.22 -9.30
C ILE A 452 -31.71 1.21 -8.00
N VAL A 453 -32.06 0.03 -7.50
CA VAL A 453 -32.66 -0.12 -6.17
C VAL A 453 -31.52 -0.30 -5.16
N ARG A 454 -31.40 0.77 -4.36
CA ARG A 454 -30.64 1.05 -3.12
C ARG A 454 -29.63 0.00 -2.66
#